data_AF-A0A7X6SL09-F1
#
_entry.id   AF-A0A7X6SL09-F1
#
_cell.length_a   1.000
_cell.length_b   1.000
_cell.length_c   1.000
_cell.angle_alpha   90.00
_cell.angle_beta   90.00
_cell.angle_gamma   90.00
#
_symmetry.space_group_name_H-M   'P 1'
#
loop_
_entity.id
_entity.type
_entity.pdbx_description
1 polymer ?
#
loop_
_entity_poly.entity_id
_entity_poly.type
_entity_poly.pdbx_seq_one_letter_code
_entity_poly.pdbx_strand_id
1 'polypeptide(L)'
;ERVEAEGSPIDLDTVTEASVPSAGHAAARSAEELVESVGFRITGRGVKLRKTGVTVSFAATDRSGGEWLLDVVGPQTSLRGGLSKTDTVWRTLGRAAAIRQARGATRYVVLTSALPRSSSEGDAALRAAGPAVISDLIDYTDVADVARLAQYAAGDSAITAGFWSSADLGDA
;
A
#
# COMPACT_ATOMS: atom_id res chain seq x y z
N GLU A 1 8.90 -31.38 -53.08
CA GLU A 1 9.43 -30.03 -52.86
C GLU A 1 8.91 -29.54 -51.52
N ARG A 2 9.86 -29.21 -50.63
CA ARG A 2 9.81 -28.48 -49.36
C ARG A 2 8.64 -28.68 -48.37
N VAL A 3 9.03 -29.30 -47.26
CA VAL A 3 8.46 -29.36 -45.91
C VAL A 3 8.51 -27.97 -45.27
N GLU A 4 7.55 -27.61 -44.42
CA GLU A 4 7.83 -26.82 -43.21
C GLU A 4 6.73 -27.06 -42.16
N ALA A 5 7.09 -27.93 -41.22
CA ALA A 5 6.59 -27.94 -39.86
C ALA A 5 7.40 -26.93 -39.07
N GLU A 6 6.80 -26.17 -38.15
CA GLU A 6 7.55 -25.76 -36.96
C GLU A 6 6.61 -25.33 -35.83
N GLY A 7 6.57 -26.17 -34.79
CA GLY A 7 6.32 -25.72 -33.43
C GLY A 7 7.65 -25.34 -32.79
N SER A 8 7.66 -24.17 -32.14
CA SER A 8 8.43 -23.71 -30.96
C SER A 8 9.93 -24.02 -30.83
N PRO A 9 10.72 -23.05 -30.33
CA PRO A 9 10.79 -22.94 -28.86
C PRO A 9 10.77 -21.51 -28.31
N ILE A 10 10.22 -21.37 -27.10
CA ILE A 10 10.39 -20.22 -26.22
C ILE A 10 11.82 -20.32 -25.65
N ASP A 11 12.61 -19.26 -25.86
CA ASP A 11 13.95 -19.15 -25.32
C ASP A 11 13.88 -18.65 -23.86
N LEU A 12 14.26 -19.54 -22.94
CA LEU A 12 14.44 -19.30 -21.51
C LEU A 12 15.94 -19.39 -21.26
N ASP A 13 16.63 -18.25 -21.23
CA ASP A 13 17.78 -18.01 -20.34
C ASP A 13 18.44 -16.65 -20.65
N THR A 14 18.20 -15.66 -19.78
CA THR A 14 19.32 -14.99 -19.10
C THR A 14 18.79 -14.21 -17.89
N VAL A 15 18.93 -14.82 -16.72
CA VAL A 15 18.95 -14.11 -15.44
C VAL A 15 20.38 -13.62 -15.21
N THR A 16 20.59 -12.30 -15.08
CA THR A 16 21.44 -11.67 -14.04
C THR A 16 21.55 -10.16 -14.30
N GLU A 17 20.81 -9.38 -13.52
CA GLU A 17 21.29 -8.26 -12.69
C GLU A 17 20.06 -7.67 -12.00
N ALA A 18 20.19 -7.34 -10.71
CA ALA A 18 19.10 -6.80 -9.90
C ALA A 18 18.61 -5.47 -10.49
N SER A 19 17.55 -5.54 -11.27
CA SER A 19 16.96 -4.40 -11.96
C SER A 19 16.00 -3.70 -11.00
N VAL A 20 16.34 -2.46 -10.65
CA VAL A 20 15.36 -1.50 -10.11
C VAL A 20 14.28 -1.35 -11.18
N PRO A 21 12.99 -1.63 -10.91
CA PRO A 21 11.97 -1.58 -11.96
C PRO A 21 11.91 -0.17 -12.56
N SER A 22 12.23 -0.06 -13.85
CA SER A 22 12.14 1.18 -14.60
C SER A 22 10.71 1.71 -14.59
N ALA A 23 10.56 2.98 -14.20
CA ALA A 23 9.32 3.72 -14.24
C ALA A 23 8.79 3.78 -15.69
N GLY A 24 7.78 2.97 -15.99
CA GLY A 24 7.09 2.97 -17.28
C GLY A 24 6.52 1.59 -17.57
N HIS A 25 5.18 1.49 -17.59
CA HIS A 25 4.32 0.29 -17.77
C HIS A 25 3.78 -0.38 -16.49
N ALA A 26 3.39 0.38 -15.47
CA ALA A 26 2.52 -0.12 -14.39
C ALA A 26 1.04 -0.14 -14.83
N ALA A 27 0.73 -0.86 -15.91
CA ALA A 27 -0.66 -1.18 -16.22
C ALA A 27 -1.15 -2.24 -15.22
N ALA A 28 -1.90 -1.81 -14.21
CA ALA A 28 -2.70 -2.63 -13.30
C ALA A 28 -2.00 -3.83 -12.64
N ARG A 29 -0.81 -3.63 -12.03
CA ARG A 29 -0.32 -4.60 -11.04
C ARG A 29 -1.33 -4.66 -9.90
N SER A 30 -1.75 -5.86 -9.49
CA SER A 30 -2.66 -5.99 -8.36
C SER A 30 -1.99 -5.46 -7.08
N ALA A 31 -2.76 -4.93 -6.13
CA ALA A 31 -2.20 -4.45 -4.87
C ALA A 31 -1.47 -5.57 -4.10
N GLU A 32 -1.90 -6.82 -4.27
CA GLU A 32 -1.25 -7.99 -3.71
C GLU A 32 0.15 -8.21 -4.31
N GLU A 33 0.26 -8.26 -5.64
CA GLU A 33 1.53 -8.38 -6.35
C GLU A 33 2.48 -7.23 -5.98
N LEU A 34 1.96 -6.02 -5.83
CA LEU A 34 2.77 -4.89 -5.37
C LEU A 34 3.36 -5.16 -3.99
N VAL A 35 2.52 -5.51 -3.01
CA VAL A 35 2.93 -5.77 -1.62
C VAL A 35 3.99 -6.87 -1.56
N GLU A 36 3.81 -7.96 -2.30
CA GLU A 36 4.82 -9.03 -2.38
C GLU A 36 6.10 -8.55 -3.09
N SER A 37 5.98 -7.80 -4.19
CA SER A 37 7.14 -7.32 -4.95
C SER A 37 8.03 -6.34 -4.20
N VAL A 38 7.47 -5.56 -3.27
CA VAL A 38 8.25 -4.64 -2.42
C VAL A 38 8.88 -5.34 -1.22
N GLY A 39 8.57 -6.63 -1.01
CA GLY A 39 9.25 -7.49 -0.04
C GLY A 39 8.46 -7.80 1.24
N PHE A 40 7.18 -7.43 1.32
CA PHE A 40 6.32 -7.91 2.41
C PHE A 40 5.99 -9.39 2.20
N ARG A 41 5.95 -10.15 3.29
CA ARG A 41 5.38 -11.49 3.29
C ARG A 41 3.93 -11.43 3.75
N ILE A 42 2.98 -11.71 2.85
CA ILE A 42 1.55 -11.76 3.21
C ILE A 42 1.28 -12.99 4.07
N THR A 43 0.76 -12.76 5.28
CA THR A 43 0.38 -13.80 6.25
C THR A 43 -1.12 -14.05 6.29
N GLY A 44 -1.92 -13.13 5.74
CA GLY A 44 -3.36 -13.32 5.59
C GLY A 44 -3.97 -12.39 4.56
N ARG A 45 -4.99 -12.88 3.86
CA ARG A 45 -5.79 -12.13 2.87
C ARG A 45 -7.22 -11.97 3.39
N GLY A 46 -7.83 -10.79 3.22
CA GLY A 46 -9.19 -10.51 3.68
C GLY A 46 -9.37 -10.75 5.18
N VAL A 47 -8.45 -10.24 5.99
CA VAL A 47 -8.36 -10.57 7.42
C VAL A 47 -9.42 -9.82 8.22
N LYS A 48 -10.38 -10.58 8.76
CA LYS A 48 -11.40 -10.06 9.68
C LYS A 48 -10.78 -9.78 11.06
N LEU A 49 -10.81 -8.52 11.48
CA LEU A 49 -10.32 -8.11 12.78
C LEU A 49 -11.42 -8.27 13.83
N ARG A 50 -11.23 -9.24 14.73
CA ARG A 50 -12.20 -9.58 15.77
C ARG A 50 -12.63 -8.33 16.55
N LYS A 51 -13.93 -8.23 16.83
CA LYS A 51 -14.56 -7.13 17.61
C LYS A 51 -14.52 -5.74 16.96
N THR A 52 -14.14 -5.62 15.68
CA THR A 52 -14.12 -4.32 14.98
C THR A 52 -15.15 -4.20 13.85
N GLY A 53 -15.65 -5.33 13.33
CA GLY A 53 -16.41 -5.34 12.07
C GLY A 53 -15.58 -5.01 10.83
N VAL A 54 -14.27 -4.74 10.98
CA VAL A 54 -13.35 -4.36 9.90
C VAL A 54 -12.70 -5.62 9.32
N THR A 55 -12.60 -5.64 7.99
CA THR A 55 -11.80 -6.62 7.24
C THR A 55 -10.74 -5.86 6.47
N VAL A 56 -9.47 -6.03 6.81
CA VAL A 56 -8.36 -5.43 6.07
C VAL A 56 -7.98 -6.30 4.88
N SER A 57 -7.46 -5.70 3.81
CA SER A 57 -7.02 -6.43 2.62
C SER A 57 -5.96 -7.47 2.94
N PHE A 58 -4.91 -7.09 3.69
CA PHE A 58 -3.80 -7.98 4.01
C PHE A 58 -3.33 -7.81 5.46
N ALA A 59 -2.94 -8.93 6.07
CA ALA A 59 -1.94 -8.94 7.14
C ALA A 59 -0.62 -9.41 6.53
N ALA A 60 0.46 -8.74 6.88
CA ALA A 60 1.78 -9.03 6.34
C ALA A 60 2.87 -8.86 7.40
N THR A 61 4.04 -9.40 7.12
CA THR A 61 5.26 -9.17 7.91
C THR A 61 6.34 -8.53 7.06
N ASP A 62 7.04 -7.57 7.62
CA ASP A 62 8.30 -7.05 7.05
C ASP A 62 9.46 -8.06 7.23
N ARG A 63 10.64 -7.73 6.71
CA ARG A 63 11.83 -8.57 6.79
C ARG A 63 12.37 -8.76 8.21
N SER A 64 12.09 -7.82 9.12
CA SER A 64 12.43 -7.92 10.55
C SER A 64 11.40 -8.72 11.36
N GLY A 65 10.30 -9.14 10.73
CA GLY A 65 9.21 -9.88 11.35
C GLY A 65 8.13 -9.00 12.00
N GLY A 66 8.20 -7.67 11.81
CA GLY A 66 7.17 -6.75 12.29
C GLY A 66 5.85 -6.98 11.57
N GLU A 67 4.73 -6.95 12.29
CA GLU A 67 3.38 -7.10 11.72
C GLU A 67 2.85 -5.79 11.16
N TRP A 68 2.22 -5.88 9.99
CA TRP A 68 1.59 -4.78 9.28
C TRP A 68 0.17 -5.17 8.84
N LEU A 69 -0.76 -4.23 9.01
CA LEU A 69 -2.10 -4.30 8.45
C LEU A 69 -2.14 -3.37 7.24
N LEU A 70 -2.41 -3.93 6.06
CA LEU A 70 -2.46 -3.19 4.80
C LEU A 70 -3.91 -3.20 4.30
N ASP A 71 -4.46 -2.02 4.01
CA ASP A 71 -5.85 -1.88 3.54
C ASP A 71 -5.90 -1.17 2.20
N VAL A 72 -6.38 -1.87 1.18
CA VAL A 72 -6.54 -1.32 -0.17
C VAL A 72 -7.87 -0.58 -0.22
N VAL A 73 -7.81 0.73 -0.38
CA VAL A 73 -8.97 1.61 -0.33
C VAL A 73 -9.19 2.32 -1.67
N GLY A 74 -10.43 2.23 -2.15
CA GLY A 74 -10.88 2.81 -3.41
C GLY A 74 -11.05 1.75 -4.52
N PRO A 75 -11.66 2.12 -5.66
CA PRO A 75 -11.84 1.21 -6.77
C PRO A 75 -10.49 0.84 -7.42
N GLN A 76 -10.29 -0.45 -7.66
CA GLN A 76 -9.08 -1.01 -8.27
C GLN A 76 -9.01 -0.81 -9.79
N THR A 77 -10.16 -0.57 -10.42
CA THR A 77 -10.28 -0.26 -11.85
C THR A 77 -10.46 1.25 -12.02
N SER A 78 -9.41 1.91 -12.49
CA SER A 78 -9.34 3.34 -12.82
C SER A 78 -10.64 3.91 -13.41
N LEU A 79 -11.21 4.91 -12.72
CA LEU A 79 -11.91 6.08 -13.30
C LEU A 79 -12.38 7.09 -12.24
N ARG A 80 -12.46 6.75 -10.93
CA ARG A 80 -12.80 7.72 -9.87
C ARG A 80 -12.02 7.50 -8.57
N GLY A 81 -11.06 8.39 -8.32
CA GLY A 81 -9.96 8.30 -7.35
C GLY A 81 -10.34 7.93 -5.93
N GLY A 82 -9.52 7.05 -5.34
CA GLY A 82 -9.69 6.43 -4.03
C GLY A 82 -9.93 7.43 -2.90
N LEU A 83 -8.87 7.93 -2.28
CA LEU A 83 -9.02 8.93 -1.20
C LEU A 83 -9.30 10.34 -1.69
N SER A 84 -9.40 10.55 -3.01
CA SER A 84 -9.90 11.82 -3.56
C SER A 84 -11.37 12.09 -3.26
N LYS A 85 -12.11 11.11 -2.71
CA LYS A 85 -13.50 11.25 -2.27
C LYS A 85 -13.59 11.36 -0.75
N THR A 86 -14.21 12.43 -0.25
CA THR A 86 -14.39 12.68 1.19
C THR A 86 -15.10 11.55 1.92
N ASP A 87 -16.11 10.91 1.33
CA ASP A 87 -16.79 9.74 1.94
C ASP A 87 -15.83 8.55 2.16
N THR A 88 -14.91 8.33 1.22
CA THR A 88 -13.91 7.26 1.34
C THR A 88 -12.89 7.59 2.43
N VAL A 89 -12.51 8.85 2.59
CA VAL A 89 -11.67 9.31 3.71
C VAL A 89 -12.35 9.04 5.05
N TRP A 90 -13.59 9.50 5.24
CA TRP A 90 -14.31 9.31 6.51
C TRP A 90 -14.54 7.83 6.85
N ARG A 91 -14.85 7.00 5.84
CA ARG A 91 -14.94 5.55 6.02
C ARG A 91 -13.61 4.94 6.45
N THR A 92 -12.51 5.38 5.85
CA THR A 92 -11.16 4.92 6.19
C THR A 92 -10.78 5.31 7.61
N LEU A 93 -11.08 6.55 8.02
CA LEU A 93 -10.87 7.03 9.39
C LEU A 93 -11.69 6.25 10.41
N GLY A 94 -12.97 5.97 10.12
CA GLY A 94 -13.81 5.14 11.00
C GLY A 94 -13.27 3.72 11.18
N ARG A 95 -12.79 3.09 10.09
CA ARG A 95 -12.11 1.79 10.13
C ARG A 95 -10.84 1.85 10.97
N ALA A 96 -9.99 2.85 10.71
CA ALA A 96 -8.73 3.04 11.42
C ALA A 96 -8.94 3.25 12.93
N ALA A 97 -9.93 4.05 13.32
CA ALA A 97 -10.31 4.24 14.72
C ALA A 97 -10.75 2.93 15.39
N ALA A 98 -11.56 2.11 14.72
CA ALA A 98 -11.98 0.80 15.23
C ALA A 98 -10.80 -0.18 15.38
N ILE A 99 -9.88 -0.19 14.41
CA ILE A 99 -8.64 -0.99 14.47
C ILE A 99 -7.79 -0.56 15.66
N ARG A 100 -7.52 0.75 15.78
CA ARG A 100 -6.72 1.35 16.84
C ARG A 100 -7.28 1.01 18.22
N GLN A 101 -8.61 1.11 18.39
CA GLN A 101 -9.25 0.77 19.67
C GLN A 101 -9.12 -0.73 20.03
N ALA A 102 -9.19 -1.61 19.04
CA ALA A 102 -9.15 -3.05 19.29
C ALA A 102 -7.73 -3.65 19.37
N ARG A 103 -6.75 -3.01 18.75
CA ARG A 103 -5.36 -3.50 18.62
C ARG A 103 -4.33 -2.64 19.33
N GLY A 104 -4.69 -1.44 19.79
CA GLY A 104 -3.74 -0.47 20.29
C GLY A 104 -2.86 0.09 19.17
N ALA A 105 -1.63 0.46 19.51
CA ALA A 105 -0.64 0.88 18.52
C ALA A 105 -0.33 -0.28 17.56
N THR A 106 -0.68 -0.11 16.29
CA THR A 106 -0.47 -1.09 15.22
C THR A 106 -0.09 -0.36 13.96
N ARG A 107 0.79 -0.96 13.16
CA ARG A 107 1.19 -0.44 11.86
C ARG A 107 0.07 -0.67 10.86
N TYR A 108 -0.72 0.36 10.61
CA TYR A 108 -1.88 0.32 9.71
C TYR A 108 -1.63 1.26 8.54
N VAL A 109 -1.41 0.69 7.35
CA VAL A 109 -1.08 1.44 6.13
C VAL A 109 -2.22 1.30 5.13
N VAL A 110 -2.61 2.44 4.55
CA VAL A 110 -3.64 2.49 3.51
C VAL A 110 -2.98 2.57 2.15
N LEU A 111 -3.35 1.65 1.25
CA LEU A 111 -2.93 1.65 -0.15
C LEU A 111 -4.07 2.20 -1.01
N THR A 112 -3.80 3.22 -1.81
CA THR A 112 -4.83 3.83 -2.66
C THR A 112 -4.28 4.21 -4.04
N SER A 113 -5.17 4.46 -5.00
CA SER A 113 -4.80 4.86 -6.36
C SER A 113 -4.64 6.37 -6.53
N ALA A 114 -5.01 7.14 -5.50
CA ALA A 114 -4.97 8.59 -5.47
C ALA A 114 -5.15 9.08 -4.02
N LEU A 115 -4.19 9.86 -3.54
CA LEU A 115 -4.30 10.59 -2.28
C LEU A 115 -5.31 11.74 -2.38
N PRO A 116 -5.86 12.24 -1.26
CA PRO A 116 -6.67 13.45 -1.29
C PRO A 116 -5.82 14.64 -1.74
N ARG A 117 -6.45 15.59 -2.45
CA ARG A 117 -5.75 16.81 -2.87
C ARG A 117 -5.26 17.56 -1.64
N SER A 118 -4.02 18.08 -1.68
CA SER A 118 -3.48 18.96 -0.64
C SER A 118 -4.46 20.08 -0.30
N SER A 119 -4.64 20.34 0.99
CA SER A 119 -5.53 21.37 1.54
C SER A 119 -7.02 21.17 1.19
N SER A 120 -7.42 19.96 0.79
CA SER A 120 -8.83 19.58 0.71
C SER A 120 -9.38 19.22 2.09
N GLU A 121 -10.71 19.13 2.21
CA GLU A 121 -11.37 18.65 3.42
C GLU A 121 -10.88 17.24 3.82
N GLY A 122 -10.66 16.35 2.85
CA GLY A 122 -10.13 15.02 3.09
C GLY A 122 -8.69 15.02 3.63
N ASP A 123 -7.82 15.87 3.07
CA ASP A 123 -6.45 16.06 3.57
C ASP A 123 -6.47 16.62 5.00
N ALA A 124 -7.29 17.65 5.26
CA ALA A 124 -7.44 18.24 6.60
C ALA A 124 -7.94 17.21 7.63
N ALA A 125 -8.92 16.37 7.27
CA ALA A 125 -9.44 15.33 8.14
C ALA A 125 -8.39 14.26 8.48
N LEU A 126 -7.60 13.82 7.50
CA LEU A 126 -6.50 12.87 7.74
C LEU A 126 -5.43 13.48 8.64
N ARG A 127 -5.02 14.72 8.39
CA ARG A 127 -4.05 15.46 9.23
C ARG A 127 -4.54 15.63 10.67
N ALA A 128 -5.82 15.93 10.86
CA ALA A 128 -6.40 16.02 12.19
C ALA A 128 -6.40 14.67 12.95
N ALA A 129 -6.52 13.54 12.25
CA ALA A 129 -6.43 12.22 12.86
C ALA A 129 -4.98 11.80 13.20
N GLY A 130 -4.03 12.21 12.35
CA GLY A 130 -2.59 12.02 12.55
C GLY A 130 -2.08 10.58 12.37
N PRO A 131 -0.74 10.40 12.40
CA PRO A 131 -0.07 9.13 12.10
C PRO A 131 -0.34 8.03 13.14
N ALA A 132 -0.84 8.41 14.31
CA ALA A 132 -1.31 7.46 15.31
C ALA A 132 -2.54 6.67 14.83
N VAL A 133 -3.45 7.28 14.07
CA VAL A 133 -4.67 6.58 13.64
C VAL A 133 -4.40 5.76 12.37
N ILE A 134 -3.65 6.32 11.43
CA ILE A 134 -3.20 5.66 10.20
C ILE A 134 -1.70 5.89 10.08
N SER A 135 -0.90 4.82 10.08
CA SER A 135 0.55 4.93 10.09
C SER A 135 1.08 5.62 8.83
N ASP A 136 0.61 5.23 7.64
CA ASP A 136 0.94 5.91 6.39
C ASP A 136 -0.16 5.72 5.34
N LEU A 137 -0.17 6.59 4.35
CA LEU A 137 -1.01 6.52 3.16
C LEU A 137 -0.10 6.47 1.93
N ILE A 138 -0.25 5.42 1.13
CA ILE A 138 0.58 5.14 -0.04
C ILE A 138 -0.29 5.20 -1.29
N ASP A 139 0.04 6.12 -2.18
CA ASP A 139 -0.39 6.06 -3.57
C ASP A 139 0.41 5.00 -4.30
N TYR A 140 -0.19 3.84 -4.57
CA TYR A 140 0.52 2.76 -5.25
C TYR A 140 0.82 3.04 -6.73
N THR A 141 0.33 4.16 -7.26
CA THR A 141 0.65 4.63 -8.62
C THR A 141 1.85 5.58 -8.64
N ASP A 142 2.26 6.10 -7.48
CA ASP A 142 3.42 6.98 -7.32
C ASP A 142 4.67 6.20 -6.91
N VAL A 143 5.79 6.45 -7.60
CA VAL A 143 7.03 5.70 -7.42
C VAL A 143 7.69 6.01 -6.08
N ALA A 144 7.59 7.24 -5.57
CA ALA A 144 8.17 7.62 -4.29
C ALA A 144 7.38 7.00 -3.12
N ASP A 145 6.06 6.95 -3.23
CA ASP A 145 5.20 6.25 -2.27
C ASP A 145 5.48 4.74 -2.25
N VAL A 146 5.64 4.12 -3.41
CA VAL A 146 6.04 2.70 -3.50
C VAL A 146 7.43 2.46 -2.91
N ALA A 147 8.38 3.39 -3.09
CA ALA A 147 9.70 3.29 -2.50
C ALA A 147 9.65 3.36 -0.96
N ARG A 148 8.79 4.22 -0.38
CA ARG A 148 8.54 4.24 1.09
C ARG A 148 7.98 2.90 1.57
N LEU A 149 6.99 2.35 0.85
CA LEU A 149 6.43 1.04 1.19
C LEU A 149 7.49 -0.07 1.17
N ALA A 150 8.45 -0.01 0.24
CA ALA A 150 9.58 -0.94 0.19
C ALA A 150 10.57 -0.77 1.37
N GLN A 151 10.78 0.46 1.86
CA GLN A 151 11.58 0.69 3.07
C GLN A 151 10.94 0.02 4.29
N TYR A 152 9.62 0.16 4.43
CA TYR A 152 8.86 -0.52 5.47
C TYR A 152 9.01 -2.04 5.40
N ALA A 153 8.87 -2.61 4.20
CA ALA A 153 9.05 -4.04 3.95
C ALA A 153 10.47 -4.53 4.27
N ALA A 154 11.49 -3.69 4.08
CA ALA A 154 12.88 -4.01 4.41
C ALA A 154 13.15 -4.13 5.92
N GLY A 155 12.19 -3.76 6.77
CA GLY A 155 12.28 -3.79 8.23
C GLY A 155 12.54 -2.42 8.86
N ASP A 156 12.56 -1.35 8.06
CA ASP A 156 12.54 0.00 8.62
C ASP A 156 11.13 0.33 9.10
N SER A 157 10.92 0.13 10.39
CA SER A 157 9.62 0.31 11.03
C SER A 157 9.27 1.77 11.31
N ALA A 158 10.20 2.70 11.11
CA ALA A 158 9.94 4.12 11.32
C ALA A 158 9.08 4.66 10.16
N ILE A 159 7.98 5.34 10.50
CA ILE A 159 7.19 6.02 9.49
C ILE A 159 7.99 7.23 9.00
N THR A 160 8.15 7.35 7.69
CA THR A 160 8.92 8.42 7.07
C THR A 160 8.00 9.46 6.45
N ALA A 161 8.54 10.66 6.21
CA ALA A 161 7.79 11.74 5.57
C ALA A 161 7.34 11.34 4.15
N GLY A 162 6.14 11.79 3.78
CA GLY A 162 5.46 11.38 2.56
C GLY A 162 4.12 12.10 2.45
N PHE A 163 3.02 11.38 2.71
CA PHE A 163 1.75 12.05 2.98
C PHE A 163 1.84 12.92 4.26
N TRP A 164 2.42 12.34 5.32
CA TRP A 164 2.73 13.05 6.55
C TRP A 164 3.93 13.96 6.36
N SER A 165 3.83 15.19 6.88
CA SER A 165 4.98 16.07 7.03
C SER A 165 5.78 15.69 8.28
N SER A 166 7.04 16.12 8.37
CA SER A 166 7.85 15.96 9.60
C SER A 166 7.15 16.54 10.84
N ALA A 167 6.38 17.63 10.67
CA ALA A 167 5.60 18.22 11.75
C ALA A 167 4.45 17.29 12.20
N ASP A 168 3.79 16.59 11.28
CA ASP A 168 2.74 15.62 11.63
C ASP A 168 3.32 14.39 12.35
N LEU A 169 4.56 14.01 12.03
CA LEU A 169 5.29 12.92 12.68
C LEU A 169 5.85 13.28 14.06
N GLY A 170 5.92 14.58 14.38
CA GLY A 170 6.47 15.07 15.65
C GLY A 170 8.00 15.20 15.66
N ASP A 171 8.64 15.22 14.49
CA ASP A 171 10.10 15.37 14.32
C ASP A 171 10.57 16.85 14.34
N ALA A 172 9.81 17.74 15.00
CA ALA A 172 10.07 19.18 15.06
C ALA A 172 10.79 19.62 16.33
#